data_AF-A0AAN9K4I1-F1
#
_entry.id   AF-A0AAN9K4I1-F1
#
_cell.length_a   1.000
_cell.length_b   1.000
_cell.length_c   1.000
_cell.angle_alpha   90.00
_cell.angle_beta   90.00
_cell.angle_gamma   90.00
#
_symmetry.space_group_name_H-M   'P 1'
#
loop_
_entity.id
_entity.type
_entity.pdbx_description
1 polymer ?
#
loop_
_entity_poly.entity_id
_entity_poly.type
_entity_poly.pdbx_seq_one_letter_code
_entity_poly.pdbx_strand_id
1 'polypeptide(L)'
;MNELNHMLECKKDQDQVVIPVFYNIDPSHVRKQIGSYEQACAKYEGEAKCNKWKATLTEVANIAGWDCQTYRTEAEFINNIVGDVLRKLTPGYHDQLKGLVGIEEIYEQIEALLKIGSSKARIIGIWGMGGIGKTTLASALYTKLSSLEFEGRCFLANVREEFEKFVLNALLSKLISVLLGEENHCFDAPFLAPHIVGTEAIKGITYDCSQVGYLYLRSDPVKRMSNLRYLKIHNDFRYGKCSMYFPDSLESLSDKLRYLLWEGCQLEALPYTFCAEMLVELYMPCSKLKKLWEGIQIHPSIFPLPKVVCLCLEGCRKIESLKTNVHLKSLCQLYLYGCSSLKEFSVASEEMIVLDLAATAIRELPSSVWYHTKLTSLALSCCNNLNIVGNKLSNDPGMGSLTELDLSWCTQLDASNMWFLLDGIRSLTRLNLTSCCDLQALPDNIGNL
;
A
#
# COMPACT_ATOMS: atom_id res chain seq x y z
N MET A 1 19.43 37.69 28.02
CA MET A 1 20.87 37.99 27.78
C MET A 1 21.79 36.95 28.42
N ASN A 2 21.46 36.43 29.60
CA ASN A 2 22.21 35.30 30.16
C ASN A 2 22.06 34.03 29.33
N GLU A 3 20.90 33.81 28.67
CA GLU A 3 20.70 32.67 27.76
C GLU A 3 21.60 32.74 26.53
N LEU A 4 21.77 33.95 25.95
CA LEU A 4 22.64 34.20 24.79
C LEU A 4 24.11 33.92 25.09
N ASN A 5 24.58 34.30 26.29
CA ASN A 5 25.91 33.91 26.77
C ASN A 5 26.04 32.39 26.85
N HIS A 6 25.05 31.72 27.44
CA HIS A 6 25.08 30.27 27.62
C HIS A 6 25.07 29.52 26.28
N MET A 7 24.28 29.97 25.31
CA MET A 7 24.27 29.40 23.96
C MET A 7 25.64 29.49 23.26
N LEU A 8 26.37 30.60 23.43
CA LEU A 8 27.73 30.73 22.89
C LEU A 8 28.76 29.88 23.64
N GLU A 9 28.60 29.71 24.94
CA GLU A 9 29.41 28.77 25.73
C GLU A 9 29.18 27.33 25.23
N CYS A 10 27.92 26.91 25.02
CA CYS A 10 27.61 25.60 24.42
C CYS A 10 28.17 25.44 22.98
N LYS A 11 28.18 26.51 22.18
CA LYS A 11 28.82 26.50 20.85
C LYS A 11 30.33 26.24 20.93
N LYS A 12 31.02 26.82 21.92
CA LYS A 12 32.48 26.68 22.11
C LYS A 12 32.87 25.34 22.71
N ASP A 13 32.08 24.85 23.66
CA ASP A 13 32.47 23.71 24.50
C ASP A 13 31.82 22.37 24.08
N GLN A 14 30.74 22.39 23.29
CA GLN A 14 29.93 21.20 22.95
C GLN A 14 29.68 21.00 21.45
N ASP A 15 30.44 21.68 20.57
CA ASP A 15 30.28 21.63 19.10
C ASP A 15 28.83 21.88 18.62
N GLN A 16 28.02 22.57 19.41
CA GLN A 16 26.64 22.87 19.06
C GLN A 16 26.56 23.97 17.99
N VAL A 17 25.64 23.81 17.04
CA VAL A 17 25.41 24.81 15.99
C VAL A 17 24.43 25.87 16.49
N VAL A 18 24.87 27.13 16.50
CA VAL A 18 24.01 28.29 16.79
C VAL A 18 23.68 29.00 15.48
N ILE A 19 22.38 29.22 15.24
CA ILE A 19 21.86 29.88 14.03
C ILE A 19 21.13 31.17 14.46
N PRO A 20 21.73 32.36 14.27
CA PRO A 20 21.06 33.62 14.56
C PRO A 20 19.93 33.88 13.56
N VAL A 21 18.79 34.36 14.08
CA VAL A 21 17.65 34.84 13.29
C VAL A 21 17.38 36.28 13.69
N PHE A 22 17.61 37.21 12.77
CA PHE A 22 17.35 38.63 12.92
C PHE A 22 15.97 38.94 12.35
N TYR A 23 15.00 39.13 13.24
CA TYR A 23 13.61 39.40 12.89
C TYR A 23 13.28 40.87 13.15
N ASN A 24 12.89 41.59 12.10
CA ASN A 24 12.62 43.02 12.08
C ASN A 24 13.74 43.89 12.71
N ILE A 25 14.98 43.44 12.58
CA ILE A 25 16.16 44.15 13.09
C ILE A 25 17.35 43.98 12.15
N ASP A 26 18.02 45.09 11.84
CA ASP A 26 19.26 45.05 11.07
C ASP A 26 20.38 44.41 11.94
N PRO A 27 21.07 43.36 11.45
CA PRO A 27 22.17 42.73 12.19
C PRO A 27 23.27 43.70 12.63
N SER A 28 23.49 44.80 11.90
CA SER A 28 24.44 45.85 12.25
C SER A 28 24.03 46.64 13.49
N HIS A 29 22.73 46.78 13.76
CA HIS A 29 22.23 47.40 14.98
C HIS A 29 22.57 46.56 16.20
N VAL A 30 22.45 45.24 16.09
CA VAL A 30 22.86 44.29 17.12
C VAL A 30 24.38 44.27 17.27
N ARG A 31 25.13 44.28 16.16
CA ARG A 31 26.60 44.23 16.14
C ARG A 31 27.27 45.46 16.76
N LYS A 32 26.74 46.65 16.46
CA LYS A 32 27.28 47.94 16.95
C LYS A 32 26.56 48.44 18.20
N GLN A 33 25.54 47.70 18.67
CA GLN A 33 24.66 48.06 19.78
C GLN A 33 24.11 49.49 19.68
N ILE A 34 23.60 49.86 18.49
CA ILE A 34 23.03 51.19 18.23
C ILE A 34 21.50 51.20 18.38
N GLY A 35 20.92 52.37 18.64
CA GLY A 35 19.47 52.53 18.80
C GLY A 35 18.96 52.05 20.16
N SER A 36 17.98 51.14 20.19
CA SER A 36 17.40 50.63 21.44
C SER A 36 18.41 49.88 22.31
N TYR A 37 19.43 49.27 21.70
CA TYR A 37 20.53 48.60 22.41
C TYR A 37 21.46 49.58 23.10
N GLU A 38 21.68 50.76 22.52
CA GLU A 38 22.49 51.82 23.10
C GLU A 38 21.82 52.38 24.35
N GLN A 39 20.52 52.66 24.25
CA GLN A 39 19.69 53.11 25.38
C GLN A 39 19.63 52.08 26.50
N ALA A 40 19.49 50.80 26.14
CA ALA A 40 19.51 49.71 27.11
C ALA A 40 20.89 49.57 27.78
N CYS A 41 21.99 49.74 27.04
CA CYS A 41 23.34 49.67 27.59
C CYS A 41 23.68 50.87 28.49
N ALA A 42 23.19 52.08 28.16
CA ALA A 42 23.38 53.29 28.94
C ALA A 42 22.74 53.19 30.34
N LYS A 43 21.65 52.42 30.47
CA LYS A 43 20.98 52.18 31.76
C LYS A 43 21.83 51.36 32.76
N TYR A 44 22.79 50.59 32.27
CA TYR A 44 23.65 49.69 33.06
C TYR A 44 25.14 50.05 32.91
N GLU A 45 25.43 51.32 32.58
CA GLU A 45 26.77 51.81 32.33
C GLU A 45 27.61 51.74 33.62
N GLY A 46 28.76 51.04 33.57
CA GLY A 46 29.63 50.77 34.72
C GLY A 46 29.48 49.37 35.34
N GLU A 47 28.46 48.59 34.98
CA GLU A 47 28.37 47.19 35.41
C GLU A 47 29.25 46.28 34.54
N ALA A 48 30.09 45.45 35.17
CA ALA A 48 30.90 44.44 34.46
C ALA A 48 30.06 43.52 33.57
N LYS A 49 28.80 43.30 33.95
CA LYS A 49 27.81 42.50 33.21
C LYS A 49 27.43 43.14 31.86
N CYS A 50 27.37 44.47 31.78
CA CYS A 50 27.04 45.21 30.57
C CYS A 50 28.12 45.02 29.49
N ASN A 51 29.40 45.02 29.88
CA ASN A 51 30.50 44.74 28.96
C ASN A 51 30.46 43.30 28.42
N LYS A 52 30.14 42.31 29.26
CA LYS A 52 29.94 40.92 28.83
C LYS A 52 28.79 40.81 27.83
N TRP A 53 27.69 41.52 28.06
CA TRP A 53 26.54 41.54 27.15
C TRP A 53 26.85 42.17 25.79
N LYS A 54 27.58 43.29 25.76
CA LYS A 54 28.03 43.92 24.50
C LYS A 54 28.92 42.99 23.67
N ALA A 55 29.86 42.31 24.32
CA ALA A 55 30.73 41.34 23.66
C ALA A 55 29.92 40.19 23.03
N THR A 56 28.97 39.63 23.77
CA THR A 56 28.10 38.54 23.31
C THR A 56 27.20 38.92 22.15
N LEU A 57 26.59 40.11 22.18
CA LEU A 57 25.77 40.60 21.06
C LEU A 57 26.61 40.77 19.80
N THR A 58 27.82 41.29 19.96
CA THR A 58 28.78 41.43 18.85
C THR A 58 29.16 40.07 18.29
N GLU A 59 29.44 39.09 19.15
CA GLU A 59 29.80 37.73 18.74
C GLU A 59 28.65 37.05 17.97
N VAL A 60 27.42 37.13 18.48
CA VAL A 60 26.22 36.56 17.81
C VAL A 60 25.95 37.24 16.48
N ALA A 61 26.08 38.57 16.41
CA ALA A 61 25.88 39.33 15.18
C ALA A 61 26.99 39.11 14.13
N ASN A 62 28.11 38.50 14.51
CA ASN A 62 29.17 38.10 13.60
C ASN A 62 29.02 36.66 13.08
N ILE A 63 28.12 35.86 13.65
CA ILE A 63 27.78 34.54 13.11
C ILE A 63 26.92 34.75 11.85
N ALA A 64 27.19 33.98 10.79
CA ALA A 64 26.32 33.95 9.62
C ALA A 64 24.91 33.51 10.04
N GLY A 65 23.95 34.41 9.91
CA GLY A 65 22.55 34.23 10.33
C GLY A 65 21.56 34.68 9.28
N TRP A 66 20.28 34.54 9.60
CA TRP A 66 19.16 34.86 8.70
C TRP A 66 18.61 36.25 9.01
N ASP A 67 18.50 37.11 8.00
CA ASP A 67 17.92 38.46 8.11
C ASP A 67 16.60 38.52 7.34
N CYS A 68 15.49 38.75 8.05
CA CYS A 68 14.17 38.78 7.44
C CYS A 68 14.00 39.91 6.42
N GLN A 69 14.79 40.98 6.51
CA GLN A 69 14.72 42.13 5.59
C GLN A 69 15.25 41.79 4.18
N THR A 70 15.97 40.68 4.03
CA THR A 70 16.50 40.23 2.73
C THR A 70 15.49 39.44 1.89
N TYR A 71 14.30 39.14 2.42
CA TYR A 71 13.28 38.31 1.78
C TYR A 71 12.01 39.09 1.45
N ARG A 72 11.25 38.62 0.44
CA ARG A 72 10.01 39.30 -0.01
C ARG A 72 8.81 38.97 0.86
N THR A 73 8.78 37.77 1.45
CA THR A 73 7.66 37.32 2.28
C THR A 73 8.17 36.58 3.53
N GLU A 74 7.40 36.65 4.61
CA GLU A 74 7.72 35.96 5.85
C GLU A 74 7.67 34.43 5.69
N ALA A 75 6.76 33.91 4.86
CA ALA A 75 6.68 32.49 4.57
C ALA A 75 7.96 31.97 3.87
N GLU A 76 8.49 32.72 2.90
CA GLU A 76 9.75 32.39 2.22
C GLU A 76 10.93 32.40 3.20
N PHE A 77 10.98 33.39 4.09
CA PHE A 77 11.98 33.49 5.16
C PHE A 77 11.93 32.28 6.11
N ILE A 78 10.75 31.93 6.62
CA ILE A 78 10.56 30.80 7.52
C ILE A 78 10.92 29.48 6.83
N ASN A 79 10.48 29.26 5.59
CA ASN A 79 10.77 28.03 4.85
C ASN A 79 12.27 27.82 4.64
N ASN A 80 13.02 28.89 4.35
CA ASN A 80 14.48 28.78 4.19
C ASN A 80 15.20 28.49 5.52
N ILE A 81 14.74 29.05 6.64
CA ILE A 81 15.27 28.73 7.97
C ILE A 81 15.00 27.26 8.31
N VAL A 82 13.76 26.80 8.11
CA VAL A 82 13.38 25.39 8.35
C VAL A 82 14.26 24.46 7.50
N GLY A 83 14.46 24.78 6.22
CA GLY A 83 15.33 24.01 5.33
C GLY A 83 16.79 23.94 5.80
N ASP A 84 17.37 25.06 6.27
CA ASP A 84 18.74 25.09 6.78
C ASP A 84 18.91 24.32 8.10
N VAL A 85 17.93 24.44 9.01
CA VAL A 85 17.88 23.69 10.26
C VAL A 85 17.78 22.19 9.98
N LEU A 86 16.88 21.77 9.08
CA LEU A 86 16.75 20.37 8.69
C LEU A 86 18.06 19.83 8.09
N ARG A 87 18.70 20.59 7.20
CA ARG A 87 20.01 20.21 6.62
C ARG A 87 21.09 20.02 7.68
N LYS A 88 21.12 20.89 8.70
CA LYS A 88 22.11 20.82 9.80
C LYS A 88 21.78 19.74 10.84
N LEU A 89 20.52 19.38 11.01
CA LEU A 89 20.07 18.32 11.93
C LEU A 89 20.18 16.92 11.34
N THR A 90 20.26 16.77 10.02
CA THR A 90 20.26 15.45 9.36
C THR A 90 21.70 14.98 9.12
N PRO A 91 22.27 14.06 9.93
CA PRO A 91 23.67 13.66 9.81
C PRO A 91 23.93 12.71 8.64
N GLY A 92 22.88 12.24 7.94
CA GLY A 92 22.97 11.14 6.98
C GLY A 92 23.22 11.52 5.51
N TYR A 93 23.15 12.80 5.14
CA TYR A 93 23.15 13.20 3.72
C TYR A 93 24.55 13.23 3.08
N HIS A 94 25.58 13.68 3.82
CA HIS A 94 26.92 13.87 3.25
C HIS A 94 27.81 12.62 3.25
N ASP A 95 27.60 11.68 4.17
CA ASP A 95 28.48 10.51 4.28
C ASP A 95 28.14 9.37 3.30
N GLN A 96 26.90 9.30 2.79
CA GLN A 96 26.50 8.26 1.82
C GLN A 96 26.82 8.62 0.35
N LEU A 97 27.06 9.90 0.03
CA LEU A 97 27.34 10.38 -1.32
C LEU A 97 28.84 10.62 -1.59
N LYS A 98 29.72 10.44 -0.59
CA LYS A 98 31.17 10.49 -0.77
C LYS A 98 31.60 9.40 -1.75
N GLY A 99 31.75 9.76 -3.03
CA GLY A 99 32.25 8.89 -4.09
C GLY A 99 31.32 8.67 -5.28
N LEU A 100 30.10 9.22 -5.28
CA LEU A 100 29.15 9.09 -6.39
C LEU A 100 29.12 10.37 -7.24
N VAL A 101 29.89 10.39 -8.34
CA VAL A 101 30.00 11.54 -9.25
C VAL A 101 28.86 11.53 -10.26
N GLY A 102 28.12 12.64 -10.41
CA GLY A 102 27.10 12.84 -11.46
C GLY A 102 25.67 12.45 -11.09
N ILE A 103 25.39 12.18 -9.81
CA ILE A 103 24.02 11.87 -9.34
C ILE A 103 23.13 13.12 -9.34
N GLU A 104 23.71 14.31 -9.22
CA GLU A 104 22.99 15.59 -9.17
C GLU A 104 22.19 15.85 -10.46
N GLU A 105 22.79 15.60 -11.63
CA GLU A 105 22.13 15.83 -12.93
C GLU A 105 20.99 14.83 -13.17
N ILE A 106 21.18 13.57 -12.76
CA ILE A 106 20.13 12.54 -12.81
C ILE A 106 18.99 12.88 -11.85
N TYR A 107 19.31 13.46 -10.69
CA TYR A 107 18.32 13.92 -9.72
C TYR A 107 17.43 15.02 -10.30
N GLU A 108 18.00 16.05 -10.92
CA GLU A 108 17.23 17.15 -11.52
C GLU A 108 16.22 16.64 -12.56
N GLN A 109 16.62 15.65 -13.36
CA GLN A 109 15.72 15.00 -14.33
C GLN A 109 14.57 14.26 -13.64
N ILE A 110 14.85 13.52 -12.56
CA ILE A 110 13.83 12.77 -11.82
C ILE A 110 12.90 13.73 -11.06
N GLU A 111 13.42 14.80 -10.47
CA GLU A 111 12.64 15.82 -9.77
C GLU A 111 11.65 16.53 -10.71
N ALA A 112 12.09 16.85 -11.93
CA ALA A 112 11.21 17.38 -12.97
C ALA A 112 10.08 16.39 -13.36
N LEU A 113 10.33 15.08 -13.31
CA LEU A 113 9.32 14.05 -13.57
C LEU A 113 8.36 13.84 -12.40
N LEU A 114 8.86 13.96 -11.16
CA LEU A 114 8.05 13.84 -9.95
C LEU A 114 6.95 14.90 -9.90
N LYS A 115 7.23 16.14 -10.36
CA LYS A 115 6.33 17.30 -10.28
C LYS A 115 5.63 17.38 -8.92
N ILE A 116 6.45 17.55 -7.90
CA ILE A 116 6.07 17.59 -6.48
C ILE A 116 4.99 18.66 -6.28
N GLY A 117 3.95 18.32 -5.50
CA GLY A 117 2.74 19.15 -5.33
C GLY A 117 1.59 18.84 -6.30
N SER A 118 1.77 17.93 -7.25
CA SER A 118 0.68 17.42 -8.10
C SER A 118 -0.23 16.46 -7.33
N SER A 119 -1.55 16.56 -7.52
CA SER A 119 -2.54 15.64 -6.93
C SER A 119 -2.62 14.25 -7.59
N LYS A 120 -1.87 14.03 -8.68
CA LYS A 120 -1.87 12.76 -9.42
C LYS A 120 -0.77 11.83 -8.90
N ALA A 121 -1.13 10.56 -8.66
CA ALA A 121 -0.16 9.52 -8.40
C ALA A 121 0.75 9.29 -9.62
N ARG A 122 2.04 9.07 -9.38
CA ARG A 122 3.05 8.85 -10.42
C ARG A 122 3.95 7.70 -10.07
N ILE A 123 4.34 6.96 -11.10
CA ILE A 123 5.29 5.86 -11.01
C ILE A 123 6.44 6.23 -11.93
N ILE A 124 7.66 6.25 -11.38
CA ILE A 124 8.90 6.50 -12.13
C ILE A 124 9.68 5.20 -12.15
N GLY A 125 9.93 4.67 -13.34
CA GLY A 125 10.77 3.49 -13.54
C GLY A 125 12.21 3.88 -13.85
N ILE A 126 13.16 3.40 -13.05
CA ILE A 126 14.60 3.49 -13.35
C ILE A 126 15.02 2.16 -13.98
N TRP A 127 15.45 2.20 -15.23
CA TRP A 127 15.75 1.00 -16.05
C TRP A 127 17.15 1.09 -16.67
N GLY A 128 17.72 -0.05 -17.06
CA GLY A 128 19.08 -0.16 -17.60
C GLY A 128 19.80 -1.45 -17.23
N MET A 129 21.01 -1.67 -17.75
CA MET A 129 21.80 -2.89 -17.53
C MET A 129 22.10 -3.14 -16.04
N GLY A 130 22.32 -4.41 -15.67
CA GLY A 130 22.74 -4.79 -14.31
C GLY A 130 24.06 -4.12 -13.91
N GLY A 131 24.25 -3.83 -12.63
CA GLY A 131 25.50 -3.24 -12.10
C GLY A 131 25.65 -1.72 -12.28
N ILE A 132 24.80 -1.06 -13.07
CA ILE A 132 24.88 0.39 -13.34
C ILE A 132 24.47 1.29 -12.16
N GLY A 133 24.20 0.72 -10.98
CA GLY A 133 23.86 1.49 -9.78
C GLY A 133 22.40 1.92 -9.63
N LYS A 134 21.44 1.31 -10.36
CA LYS A 134 20.00 1.68 -10.27
C LYS A 134 19.45 1.66 -8.84
N THR A 135 19.72 0.59 -8.08
CA THR A 135 19.27 0.46 -6.69
C THR A 135 19.95 1.49 -5.78
N THR A 136 21.23 1.76 -6.02
CA THR A 136 22.00 2.81 -5.32
C THR A 136 21.40 4.18 -5.57
N LEU A 137 21.06 4.48 -6.83
CA LEU A 137 20.37 5.71 -7.21
C LEU A 137 19.00 5.79 -6.53
N ALA A 138 18.18 4.74 -6.59
CA ALA A 138 16.87 4.71 -5.92
C ALA A 138 16.98 4.95 -4.40
N SER A 139 17.99 4.37 -3.74
CA SER A 139 18.25 4.60 -2.32
C SER A 139 18.69 6.03 -2.03
N ALA A 140 19.60 6.59 -2.85
CA ALA A 140 20.05 7.98 -2.71
C ALA A 140 18.90 8.98 -2.93
N LEU A 141 18.05 8.72 -3.93
CA LEU A 141 16.83 9.48 -4.19
C LEU A 141 15.88 9.41 -3.00
N TYR A 142 15.64 8.23 -2.44
CA TYR A 142 14.78 8.07 -1.27
C TYR A 142 15.29 8.89 -0.08
N THR A 143 16.60 8.84 0.21
CA THR A 143 17.20 9.64 1.29
C THR A 143 17.04 11.14 1.02
N LYS A 144 17.22 11.59 -0.23
CA LYS A 144 17.08 13.00 -0.60
C LYS A 144 15.63 13.48 -0.56
N LEU A 145 14.69 12.69 -1.09
CA LEU A 145 13.25 13.00 -1.04
C LEU A 145 12.70 12.88 0.39
N SER A 146 13.42 12.23 1.30
CA SER A 146 13.07 12.20 2.72
C SER A 146 13.21 13.56 3.41
N SER A 147 13.79 14.57 2.77
CA SER A 147 13.73 15.95 3.29
C SER A 147 12.47 16.72 2.85
N LEU A 148 11.62 16.15 1.98
CA LEU A 148 10.43 16.81 1.43
C LEU A 148 9.14 16.42 2.16
N GLU A 149 8.16 17.32 2.25
CA GLU A 149 6.89 17.12 2.97
C GLU A 149 5.96 16.06 2.32
N PHE A 150 6.32 14.78 2.38
CA PHE A 150 5.43 13.66 2.10
C PHE A 150 4.83 13.14 3.40
N GLU A 151 3.50 12.92 3.43
CA GLU A 151 2.78 12.41 4.60
C GLU A 151 3.23 11.01 5.06
N GLY A 152 3.81 10.21 4.15
CA GLY A 152 4.34 8.88 4.45
C GLY A 152 5.34 8.45 3.40
N ARG A 153 6.38 7.71 3.81
CA ARG A 153 7.48 7.27 2.93
C ARG A 153 7.91 5.86 3.32
N CYS A 154 8.21 5.02 2.32
CA CYS A 154 8.71 3.68 2.56
C CYS A 154 9.69 3.29 1.46
N PHE A 155 10.84 2.74 1.84
CA PHE A 155 11.81 2.16 0.91
C PHE A 155 11.77 0.64 0.99
N LEU A 156 11.24 -0.01 -0.05
CA LEU A 156 11.23 -1.46 -0.16
C LEU A 156 12.42 -1.90 -1.02
N ALA A 157 13.51 -2.33 -0.36
CA ALA A 157 14.65 -2.92 -1.04
C ALA A 157 14.38 -4.38 -1.43
N ASN A 158 15.07 -4.87 -2.46
CA ASN A 158 15.09 -6.29 -2.84
C ASN A 158 13.72 -6.96 -2.99
N VAL A 159 12.73 -6.22 -3.49
CA VAL A 159 11.33 -6.68 -3.63
C VAL A 159 11.24 -8.04 -4.33
N ARG A 160 12.03 -8.28 -5.39
CA ARG A 160 12.05 -9.57 -6.09
C ARG A 160 12.47 -10.73 -5.18
N GLU A 161 13.52 -10.55 -4.39
CA GLU A 161 14.02 -11.58 -3.47
C GLU A 161 13.08 -11.77 -2.27
N GLU A 162 12.48 -10.68 -1.77
CA GLU A 162 11.45 -10.78 -0.73
C GLU A 162 10.17 -11.46 -1.25
N PHE A 163 9.82 -11.25 -2.53
CA PHE A 163 8.68 -11.90 -3.20
C PHE A 163 8.93 -13.40 -3.44
N GLU A 164 10.17 -13.80 -3.78
CA GLU A 164 10.55 -15.21 -3.93
C GLU A 164 10.63 -15.94 -2.57
N LYS A 165 10.84 -15.22 -1.46
CA LYS A 165 10.95 -15.78 -0.09
C LYS A 165 9.65 -15.74 0.72
N PHE A 166 8.79 -14.75 0.49
CA PHE A 166 7.56 -14.51 1.23
C PHE A 166 6.36 -14.33 0.29
N VAL A 167 5.18 -14.75 0.73
CA VAL A 167 3.91 -14.41 0.09
C VAL A 167 3.77 -12.87 0.06
N LEU A 168 3.27 -12.31 -1.06
CA LEU A 168 2.93 -10.88 -1.30
C LEU A 168 2.45 -10.10 -0.06
N ASN A 169 1.69 -10.78 0.80
CA ASN A 169 1.14 -10.27 2.05
C ASN A 169 2.19 -9.70 3.03
N ALA A 170 3.41 -10.24 3.09
CA ALA A 170 4.44 -9.77 4.01
C ALA A 170 4.99 -8.39 3.60
N LEU A 171 5.29 -8.21 2.31
CA LEU A 171 5.72 -6.94 1.71
C LEU A 171 4.64 -5.88 1.84
N LEU A 172 3.38 -6.23 1.54
CA LEU A 172 2.24 -5.34 1.69
C LEU A 172 2.04 -4.91 3.15
N SER A 173 2.13 -5.85 4.10
CA SER A 173 2.00 -5.55 5.53
C SER A 173 3.12 -4.61 6.01
N LYS A 174 4.37 -4.83 5.56
CA LYS A 174 5.53 -3.96 5.85
C LYS A 174 5.32 -2.55 5.27
N LEU A 175 4.89 -2.46 4.02
CA LEU A 175 4.58 -1.19 3.37
C LEU A 175 3.53 -0.40 4.15
N ILE A 176 2.42 -1.05 4.49
CA ILE A 176 1.28 -0.42 5.17
C ILE A 176 1.65 0.00 6.59
N SER A 177 2.36 -0.84 7.33
CA SER A 177 2.85 -0.51 8.67
C SER A 177 3.70 0.76 8.65
N VAL A 178 4.65 0.86 7.72
CA VAL A 178 5.52 2.04 7.57
C VAL A 178 4.72 3.28 7.14
N LEU A 179 3.76 3.12 6.21
CA LEU A 179 3.08 4.27 5.60
C LEU A 179 2.01 4.93 6.48
N LEU A 180 1.36 4.22 7.41
CA LEU A 180 0.40 4.90 8.31
C LEU A 180 0.98 5.26 9.69
N GLY A 181 2.17 4.75 10.05
CA GLY A 181 2.87 5.12 11.29
C GLY A 181 2.22 4.57 12.56
N GLU A 182 3.00 4.34 13.63
CA GLU A 182 2.53 3.67 14.85
C GLU A 182 1.34 4.38 15.54
N GLU A 183 1.20 5.69 15.37
CA GLU A 183 0.11 6.48 15.99
C GLU A 183 -1.23 6.43 15.23
N ASN A 184 -1.23 6.16 13.92
CA ASN A 184 -2.48 6.06 13.12
C ASN A 184 -2.92 4.61 12.87
N HIS A 185 -2.29 3.68 13.57
CA HIS A 185 -2.40 2.24 13.40
C HIS A 185 -2.60 1.54 14.74
N CYS A 186 -3.61 0.66 14.83
CA CYS A 186 -3.79 -0.18 16.01
C CYS A 186 -3.25 -1.60 15.71
N PHE A 187 -2.26 -2.05 16.48
CA PHE A 187 -1.73 -3.42 16.45
C PHE A 187 -2.31 -4.28 17.58
N ASP A 188 -2.58 -5.55 17.25
CA ASP A 188 -2.75 -6.71 18.13
C ASP A 188 -2.86 -6.39 19.61
N ALA A 189 -4.09 -6.19 20.04
CA ALA A 189 -4.39 -6.11 21.45
C ALA A 189 -5.33 -7.24 21.83
N PRO A 190 -4.78 -8.40 22.27
CA PRO A 190 -5.58 -9.50 22.81
C PRO A 190 -6.44 -9.09 24.02
N PHE A 191 -6.22 -7.90 24.60
CA PHE A 191 -6.83 -7.44 25.85
C PHE A 191 -7.58 -6.09 25.77
N LEU A 192 -7.73 -5.44 24.60
CA LEU A 192 -8.33 -4.08 24.52
C LEU A 192 -9.82 -4.01 24.10
N ALA A 193 -10.56 -5.11 24.21
CA ALA A 193 -11.97 -5.16 23.82
C ALA A 193 -12.89 -4.06 24.43
N PRO A 194 -12.60 -3.40 25.56
CA PRO A 194 -13.43 -2.26 26.01
C PRO A 194 -12.91 -0.86 25.63
N HIS A 195 -11.68 -0.70 25.12
CA HIS A 195 -10.98 0.60 25.20
C HIS A 195 -10.43 1.17 23.89
N ILE A 196 -10.73 0.58 22.72
CA ILE A 196 -10.48 1.29 21.46
C ILE A 196 -11.41 2.51 21.44
N VAL A 197 -10.87 3.67 21.82
CA VAL A 197 -11.52 4.95 21.62
C VAL A 197 -11.36 5.24 20.13
N GLY A 198 -12.38 4.94 19.34
CA GLY A 198 -12.35 5.25 17.91
C GLY A 198 -12.16 6.75 17.70
N THR A 199 -11.16 7.12 16.91
CA THR A 199 -10.84 8.50 16.54
C THR A 199 -10.67 8.62 15.03
N GLU A 200 -10.84 9.83 14.51
CA GLU A 200 -10.64 10.12 13.08
C GLU A 200 -9.17 10.02 12.64
N ALA A 201 -8.22 9.95 13.59
CA ALA A 201 -6.80 9.78 13.30
C ALA A 201 -6.47 8.35 12.85
N ILE A 202 -7.28 7.36 13.28
CA ILE A 202 -7.06 5.95 12.93
C ILE A 202 -7.32 5.76 11.43
N LYS A 203 -6.28 5.36 10.71
CA LYS A 203 -6.33 5.06 9.27
C LYS A 203 -6.15 3.57 8.98
N GLY A 204 -5.62 2.80 9.91
CA GLY A 204 -5.44 1.35 9.77
C GLY A 204 -5.67 0.57 11.05
N ILE A 205 -6.24 -0.63 10.92
CA ILE A 205 -6.44 -1.58 12.01
C ILE A 205 -5.95 -2.95 11.55
N THR A 206 -5.08 -3.57 12.34
CA THR A 206 -4.77 -4.99 12.25
C THR A 206 -5.16 -5.66 13.55
N TYR A 207 -5.97 -6.69 13.46
CA TYR A 207 -6.41 -7.45 14.63
C TYR A 207 -6.26 -8.94 14.39
N ASP A 208 -5.43 -9.58 15.20
CA ASP A 208 -5.30 -11.03 15.27
C ASP A 208 -6.25 -11.64 16.32
N CYS A 209 -7.32 -12.25 15.84
CA CYS A 209 -8.29 -12.98 16.66
C CYS A 209 -7.79 -14.37 17.11
N SER A 210 -6.64 -14.86 16.62
CA SER A 210 -6.17 -16.23 16.89
C SER A 210 -5.99 -16.51 18.39
N GLN A 211 -5.68 -15.48 19.18
CA GLN A 211 -5.41 -15.59 20.61
C GLN A 211 -6.62 -15.28 21.50
N VAL A 212 -7.71 -14.74 20.94
CA VAL A 212 -8.89 -14.30 21.70
C VAL A 212 -10.13 -14.96 21.13
N GLY A 213 -10.74 -15.86 21.90
CA GLY A 213 -11.91 -16.63 21.45
C GLY A 213 -13.14 -15.79 21.04
N TYR A 214 -13.18 -14.50 21.43
CA TYR A 214 -14.31 -13.60 21.15
C TYR A 214 -13.83 -12.15 21.00
N LEU A 215 -14.01 -11.57 19.82
CA LEU A 215 -13.93 -10.11 19.60
C LEU A 215 -15.36 -9.54 19.49
N TYR A 216 -15.69 -8.60 20.37
CA TYR A 216 -16.90 -7.78 20.26
C TYR A 216 -16.49 -6.34 19.96
N LEU A 217 -16.46 -5.97 18.68
CA LEU A 217 -16.30 -4.57 18.28
C LEU A 217 -17.66 -3.88 18.38
N ARG A 218 -17.78 -2.92 19.30
CA ARG A 218 -18.95 -2.02 19.32
C ARG A 218 -18.93 -1.13 18.07
N SER A 219 -20.11 -0.81 17.56
CA SER A 219 -20.27 0.07 16.40
C SER A 219 -19.84 1.51 16.69
N ASP A 220 -20.01 2.01 17.92
CA ASP A 220 -19.73 3.41 18.26
C ASP A 220 -18.26 3.84 18.06
N PRO A 221 -17.24 3.07 18.49
CA PRO A 221 -15.85 3.36 18.14
C PRO A 221 -15.58 3.30 16.64
N VAL A 222 -16.05 2.26 15.96
CA VAL A 222 -15.79 2.05 14.52
C VAL A 222 -16.34 3.22 13.70
N LYS A 223 -17.53 3.70 14.05
CA LYS A 223 -18.17 4.86 13.40
C LYS A 223 -17.35 6.16 13.53
N ARG A 224 -16.56 6.31 14.59
CA ARG A 224 -15.68 7.49 14.79
C ARG A 224 -14.39 7.40 13.97
N MET A 225 -14.05 6.23 13.43
CA MET A 225 -12.87 6.02 12.59
C MET A 225 -13.17 6.36 11.13
N SER A 226 -13.66 7.59 10.90
CA SER A 226 -14.16 8.05 9.59
C SER A 226 -13.09 8.11 8.49
N ASN A 227 -11.81 8.04 8.85
CA ASN A 227 -10.67 8.00 7.92
C ASN A 227 -10.02 6.62 7.77
N LEU A 228 -10.67 5.56 8.25
CA LEU A 228 -10.16 4.19 8.13
C LEU A 228 -10.00 3.79 6.65
N ARG A 229 -8.79 3.39 6.26
CA ARG A 229 -8.43 2.95 4.90
C ARG A 229 -8.03 1.48 4.84
N TYR A 230 -7.58 0.93 5.95
CA TYR A 230 -7.04 -0.42 6.04
C TYR A 230 -7.67 -1.16 7.22
N LEU A 231 -8.28 -2.30 6.96
CA LEU A 231 -8.79 -3.19 8.00
C LEU A 231 -8.35 -4.62 7.71
N LYS A 232 -7.57 -5.20 8.63
CA LYS A 232 -7.14 -6.60 8.58
C LYS A 232 -7.58 -7.31 9.85
N ILE A 233 -8.35 -8.37 9.67
CA ILE A 233 -8.85 -9.23 10.73
C ILE A 233 -8.37 -10.65 10.42
N HIS A 234 -7.35 -11.09 11.16
CA HIS A 234 -6.77 -12.43 11.05
C HIS A 234 -7.44 -13.38 12.04
N ASN A 235 -7.58 -14.65 11.66
CA ASN A 235 -8.23 -15.67 12.49
C ASN A 235 -7.58 -17.04 12.28
N ASP A 236 -7.07 -17.68 13.35
CA ASP A 236 -6.50 -19.03 13.25
C ASP A 236 -7.60 -20.09 13.25
N PHE A 237 -7.82 -20.70 12.07
CA PHE A 237 -8.81 -21.76 11.85
C PHE A 237 -8.50 -23.07 12.59
N ARG A 238 -7.32 -23.24 13.21
CA ARG A 238 -6.90 -24.47 13.91
C ARG A 238 -7.54 -24.65 15.29
N TYR A 239 -7.98 -23.57 15.95
CA TYR A 239 -8.42 -23.63 17.35
C TYR A 239 -9.94 -23.64 17.58
N GLY A 240 -10.74 -23.65 16.51
CA GLY A 240 -12.18 -23.77 16.61
C GLY A 240 -12.87 -22.49 17.11
N LYS A 241 -13.60 -21.85 16.19
CA LYS A 241 -14.52 -20.72 16.41
C LYS A 241 -13.91 -19.51 17.16
N CYS A 242 -13.30 -18.59 16.42
CA CYS A 242 -13.57 -17.18 16.74
C CYS A 242 -15.00 -16.89 16.27
N SER A 243 -15.95 -16.79 17.22
CA SER A 243 -17.27 -16.23 16.91
C SER A 243 -17.17 -14.72 17.00
N MET A 244 -16.70 -14.10 15.92
CA MET A 244 -16.80 -12.66 15.77
C MET A 244 -18.28 -12.32 15.51
N TYR A 245 -18.95 -11.80 16.53
CA TYR A 245 -20.21 -11.11 16.36
C TYR A 245 -19.86 -9.66 16.06
N PHE A 246 -19.85 -9.32 14.77
CA PHE A 246 -19.85 -7.94 14.30
C PHE A 246 -21.34 -7.57 14.17
N PRO A 247 -21.99 -6.95 15.17
CA PRO A 247 -23.41 -6.70 15.09
C PRO A 247 -23.58 -5.48 14.17
N ASP A 248 -24.34 -5.65 13.10
CA ASP A 248 -25.02 -4.58 12.34
C ASP A 248 -24.15 -3.48 11.67
N SER A 249 -22.83 -3.57 11.64
CA SER A 249 -21.96 -2.36 11.54
C SER A 249 -21.02 -2.24 10.34
N LEU A 250 -21.11 -3.07 9.30
CA LEU A 250 -20.42 -2.77 8.03
C LEU A 250 -20.86 -1.40 7.46
N GLU A 251 -22.09 -0.96 7.76
CA GLU A 251 -22.60 0.39 7.42
C GLU A 251 -21.79 1.52 8.09
N SER A 252 -21.15 1.22 9.21
CA SER A 252 -20.35 2.17 9.99
C SER A 252 -18.88 2.20 9.60
N LEU A 253 -18.44 1.28 8.72
CA LEU A 253 -17.09 1.35 8.18
C LEU A 253 -16.96 2.58 7.28
N SER A 254 -15.76 3.18 7.30
CA SER A 254 -15.44 4.33 6.46
C SER A 254 -15.63 4.02 4.98
N ASP A 255 -16.27 4.94 4.27
CA ASP A 255 -16.37 4.96 2.79
C ASP A 255 -15.01 5.17 2.11
N LYS A 256 -13.96 5.53 2.87
CA LYS A 256 -12.57 5.65 2.41
C LYS A 256 -11.80 4.34 2.49
N LEU A 257 -12.43 3.24 2.92
CA LEU A 257 -11.79 1.93 3.03
C LEU A 257 -11.25 1.47 1.67
N ARG A 258 -9.98 1.07 1.64
CA ARG A 258 -9.25 0.63 0.44
C ARG A 258 -8.86 -0.83 0.49
N TYR A 259 -8.63 -1.36 1.69
CA TYR A 259 -8.23 -2.73 1.91
C TYR A 259 -9.06 -3.33 3.04
N LEU A 260 -9.68 -4.47 2.76
CA LEU A 260 -10.40 -5.26 3.74
C LEU A 260 -9.94 -6.71 3.66
N LEU A 261 -9.31 -7.21 4.72
CA LEU A 261 -9.09 -8.63 4.95
C LEU A 261 -9.91 -9.06 6.16
N TRP A 262 -10.80 -10.04 5.95
CA TRP A 262 -11.63 -10.60 7.00
C TRP A 262 -11.70 -12.12 6.89
N GLU A 263 -10.78 -12.78 7.59
CA GLU A 263 -10.72 -14.23 7.64
C GLU A 263 -11.86 -14.82 8.47
N GLY A 264 -12.58 -15.79 7.89
CA GLY A 264 -13.64 -16.49 8.58
C GLY A 264 -14.83 -15.61 8.92
N CYS A 265 -15.16 -14.65 8.03
CA CYS A 265 -16.31 -13.78 8.21
C CYS A 265 -17.59 -14.61 8.40
N GLN A 266 -18.37 -14.26 9.43
CA GLN A 266 -19.57 -15.01 9.82
C GLN A 266 -20.81 -14.60 9.04
N LEU A 267 -20.74 -13.51 8.27
CA LEU A 267 -21.84 -13.00 7.45
C LEU A 267 -22.18 -13.98 6.32
N GLU A 268 -23.46 -14.06 5.99
CA GLU A 268 -23.93 -14.83 4.84
C GLU A 268 -23.87 -14.02 3.53
N ALA A 269 -23.82 -12.69 3.62
CA ALA A 269 -23.55 -11.76 2.53
C ALA A 269 -23.13 -10.39 3.10
N LEU A 270 -22.44 -9.56 2.31
CA LEU A 270 -22.18 -8.16 2.69
C LEU A 270 -23.47 -7.35 2.58
N PRO A 271 -23.78 -6.47 3.54
CA PRO A 271 -25.00 -5.69 3.49
C PRO A 271 -24.95 -4.69 2.33
N TYR A 272 -26.12 -4.39 1.74
CA TYR A 272 -26.21 -3.44 0.62
C TYR A 272 -25.83 -2.00 1.00
N THR A 273 -25.83 -1.70 2.30
CA THR A 273 -25.43 -0.42 2.90
C THR A 273 -23.92 -0.26 3.04
N PHE A 274 -23.12 -1.32 2.84
CA PHE A 274 -21.67 -1.22 2.84
C PHE A 274 -21.14 -0.49 1.60
N CYS A 275 -20.63 0.73 1.79
CA CYS A 275 -20.03 1.53 0.72
C CYS A 275 -18.59 1.07 0.43
N ALA A 276 -18.38 0.43 -0.71
CA ALA A 276 -17.08 -0.08 -1.16
C ALA A 276 -16.52 0.70 -2.37
N GLU A 277 -16.92 1.96 -2.56
CA GLU A 277 -16.51 2.78 -3.71
C GLU A 277 -14.98 3.00 -3.81
N MET A 278 -14.30 3.10 -2.66
CA MET A 278 -12.85 3.27 -2.58
C MET A 278 -12.10 1.95 -2.40
N LEU A 279 -12.80 0.82 -2.34
CA LEU A 279 -12.21 -0.48 -2.07
C LEU A 279 -11.39 -0.94 -3.27
N VAL A 280 -10.14 -1.32 -3.00
CA VAL A 280 -9.16 -1.78 -4.00
C VAL A 280 -8.90 -3.28 -3.83
N GLU A 281 -8.81 -3.76 -2.58
CA GLU A 281 -8.61 -5.19 -2.31
C GLU A 281 -9.59 -5.68 -1.25
N LEU A 282 -10.21 -6.83 -1.55
CA LEU A 282 -11.17 -7.51 -0.68
C LEU A 282 -10.78 -8.98 -0.52
N TYR A 283 -10.36 -9.36 0.68
CA TYR A 283 -10.06 -10.74 1.07
C TYR A 283 -11.06 -11.17 2.13
N MET A 284 -11.87 -12.19 1.85
CA MET A 284 -12.78 -12.79 2.83
C MET A 284 -12.69 -14.32 2.83
N PRO A 285 -11.49 -14.91 2.99
CA PRO A 285 -11.30 -16.34 2.88
C PRO A 285 -11.99 -17.09 4.02
N CYS A 286 -12.38 -18.34 3.74
CA CYS A 286 -13.02 -19.28 4.66
C CYS A 286 -14.29 -18.74 5.33
N SER A 287 -15.01 -17.83 4.66
CA SER A 287 -16.20 -17.18 5.19
C SER A 287 -17.48 -18.00 5.00
N LYS A 288 -18.54 -17.62 5.74
CA LYS A 288 -19.89 -18.23 5.65
C LYS A 288 -20.75 -17.66 4.52
N LEU A 289 -20.16 -16.87 3.63
CA LEU A 289 -20.84 -16.20 2.53
C LEU A 289 -21.57 -17.23 1.66
N LYS A 290 -22.86 -16.97 1.42
CA LYS A 290 -23.70 -17.63 0.41
C LYS A 290 -23.72 -16.82 -0.89
N LYS A 291 -23.62 -15.50 -0.76
CA LYS A 291 -23.52 -14.51 -1.83
C LYS A 291 -22.55 -13.42 -1.37
N LEU A 292 -22.03 -12.64 -2.31
CA LEU A 292 -21.10 -11.58 -1.96
C LEU A 292 -21.81 -10.35 -1.36
N TRP A 293 -22.99 -9.96 -1.87
CA TRP A 293 -23.83 -8.88 -1.33
C TRP A 293 -25.30 -9.29 -1.14
N GLU A 294 -25.97 -8.64 -0.19
CA GLU A 294 -27.41 -8.74 0.07
C GLU A 294 -28.23 -7.89 -0.92
N GLY A 295 -29.45 -8.33 -1.24
CA GLY A 295 -30.41 -7.58 -2.07
C GLY A 295 -30.39 -7.90 -3.58
N ILE A 296 -31.48 -7.54 -4.26
CA ILE A 296 -31.60 -7.62 -5.72
C ILE A 296 -30.82 -6.43 -6.31
N GLN A 297 -30.09 -6.65 -7.41
CA GLN A 297 -29.37 -5.60 -8.13
C GLN A 297 -30.35 -4.62 -8.80
N ILE A 298 -30.82 -3.62 -8.05
CA ILE A 298 -31.91 -2.72 -8.50
C ILE A 298 -31.40 -1.54 -9.34
N HIS A 299 -30.10 -1.20 -9.34
CA HIS A 299 -29.61 -0.11 -10.20
C HIS A 299 -28.15 -0.28 -10.69
N PRO A 300 -27.88 -0.16 -12.00
CA PRO A 300 -26.53 -0.27 -12.56
C PRO A 300 -25.51 0.79 -12.13
N SER A 301 -25.94 1.81 -11.37
CA SER A 301 -25.07 2.88 -10.88
C SER A 301 -24.73 2.77 -9.39
N ILE A 302 -25.27 1.76 -8.71
CA ILE A 302 -25.00 1.45 -7.28
C ILE A 302 -24.22 0.12 -7.23
N PHE A 303 -23.23 -0.02 -8.11
CA PHE A 303 -22.39 -1.23 -8.12
C PHE A 303 -21.22 -1.09 -7.14
N PRO A 304 -20.92 -2.11 -6.32
CA PRO A 304 -20.18 -1.88 -5.08
C PRO A 304 -18.66 -1.81 -5.26
N LEU A 305 -18.12 -2.11 -6.45
CA LEU A 305 -16.67 -2.34 -6.62
C LEU A 305 -16.07 -1.73 -7.89
N PRO A 306 -16.23 -0.41 -8.15
CA PRO A 306 -15.64 0.19 -9.36
C PRO A 306 -14.11 0.12 -9.40
N LYS A 307 -13.46 0.07 -8.22
CA LYS A 307 -12.01 0.17 -8.06
C LYS A 307 -11.33 -1.11 -7.58
N VAL A 308 -12.07 -2.20 -7.36
CA VAL A 308 -11.48 -3.43 -6.86
C VAL A 308 -10.58 -4.05 -7.92
N VAL A 309 -9.34 -4.28 -7.52
CA VAL A 309 -8.26 -4.90 -8.28
C VAL A 309 -8.09 -6.37 -7.89
N CYS A 310 -8.27 -6.71 -6.60
CA CYS A 310 -8.15 -8.07 -6.09
C CYS A 310 -9.38 -8.48 -5.27
N LEU A 311 -9.97 -9.62 -5.61
CA LEU A 311 -11.06 -10.25 -4.87
C LEU A 311 -10.68 -11.69 -4.51
N CYS A 312 -10.56 -11.99 -3.23
CA CYS A 312 -10.24 -13.33 -2.72
C CYS A 312 -11.37 -13.81 -1.82
N LEU A 313 -12.00 -14.93 -2.21
CA LEU A 313 -13.07 -15.60 -1.47
C LEU A 313 -12.73 -17.08 -1.25
N GLU A 314 -11.45 -17.43 -1.22
CA GLU A 314 -10.97 -18.80 -1.07
C GLU A 314 -11.66 -19.53 0.08
N GLY A 315 -12.00 -20.80 -0.09
CA GLY A 315 -12.59 -21.63 0.95
C GLY A 315 -14.02 -21.23 1.35
N CYS A 316 -14.70 -20.33 0.64
CA CYS A 316 -16.10 -19.99 0.89
C CYS A 316 -17.05 -21.09 0.39
N ARG A 317 -17.15 -22.18 1.15
CA ARG A 317 -17.85 -23.43 0.76
C ARG A 317 -19.38 -23.30 0.62
N LYS A 318 -19.97 -22.15 0.91
CA LYS A 318 -21.43 -21.91 0.80
C LYS A 318 -21.82 -21.08 -0.42
N ILE A 319 -20.86 -20.52 -1.16
CA ILE A 319 -21.14 -19.79 -2.39
C ILE A 319 -21.47 -20.81 -3.48
N GLU A 320 -22.71 -20.78 -3.97
CA GLU A 320 -23.16 -21.68 -5.05
C GLU A 320 -23.07 -21.03 -6.44
N SER A 321 -23.18 -19.71 -6.50
CA SER A 321 -23.21 -18.93 -7.73
C SER A 321 -22.49 -17.59 -7.52
N LEU A 322 -21.54 -17.27 -8.39
CA LEU A 322 -20.88 -15.96 -8.45
C LEU A 322 -21.10 -15.38 -9.84
N LYS A 323 -22.17 -14.58 -9.96
CA LYS A 323 -22.56 -13.89 -11.18
C LYS A 323 -22.58 -12.38 -10.95
N THR A 324 -21.93 -11.63 -11.82
CA THR A 324 -22.00 -10.16 -11.83
C THR A 324 -22.62 -9.70 -13.13
N ASN A 325 -23.73 -8.97 -13.07
CA ASN A 325 -24.29 -8.28 -14.25
C ASN A 325 -23.55 -6.98 -14.58
N VAL A 326 -22.38 -6.80 -13.97
CA VAL A 326 -21.54 -5.59 -14.00
C VAL A 326 -20.20 -5.96 -14.57
N HIS A 327 -19.68 -5.04 -15.36
CA HIS A 327 -18.29 -5.11 -15.77
C HIS A 327 -17.39 -4.54 -14.66
N LEU A 328 -16.59 -5.40 -14.04
CA LEU A 328 -15.60 -5.03 -13.02
C LEU A 328 -14.34 -4.48 -13.71
N LYS A 329 -14.39 -3.20 -14.09
CA LYS A 329 -13.40 -2.52 -14.94
C LYS A 329 -11.95 -2.54 -14.42
N SER A 330 -11.74 -2.77 -13.13
CA SER A 330 -10.41 -2.72 -12.50
C SER A 330 -9.90 -4.07 -12.01
N LEU A 331 -10.74 -5.13 -12.06
CA LEU A 331 -10.44 -6.41 -11.43
C LEU A 331 -9.33 -7.15 -12.17
N CYS A 332 -8.17 -7.27 -11.54
CA CYS A 332 -7.00 -7.97 -12.08
C CYS A 332 -6.86 -9.39 -11.55
N GLN A 333 -7.29 -9.67 -10.32
CA GLN A 333 -7.06 -10.95 -9.65
C GLN A 333 -8.33 -11.44 -8.96
N LEU A 334 -8.71 -12.68 -9.22
CA LEU A 334 -9.86 -13.33 -8.62
C LEU A 334 -9.49 -14.72 -8.11
N TYR A 335 -9.56 -14.90 -6.79
CA TYR A 335 -9.23 -16.16 -6.12
C TYR A 335 -10.46 -16.81 -5.50
N LEU A 336 -10.81 -18.00 -5.98
CA LEU A 336 -11.97 -18.79 -5.57
C LEU A 336 -11.58 -20.22 -5.19
N TYR A 337 -10.28 -20.49 -4.97
CA TYR A 337 -9.77 -21.79 -4.59
C TYR A 337 -10.58 -22.40 -3.43
N GLY A 338 -11.00 -23.65 -3.56
CA GLY A 338 -11.72 -24.37 -2.50
C GLY A 338 -13.14 -23.87 -2.21
N CYS A 339 -13.72 -23.02 -3.08
CA CYS A 339 -15.17 -22.75 -3.09
C CYS A 339 -15.95 -23.97 -3.61
N SER A 340 -15.95 -25.05 -2.82
CA SER A 340 -16.40 -26.39 -3.26
C SER A 340 -17.87 -26.50 -3.67
N SER A 341 -18.71 -25.51 -3.36
CA SER A 341 -20.13 -25.49 -3.75
C SER A 341 -20.40 -24.62 -4.98
N LEU A 342 -19.40 -23.87 -5.47
CA LEU A 342 -19.53 -22.95 -6.60
C LEU A 342 -19.77 -23.75 -7.87
N LYS A 343 -20.97 -23.63 -8.44
CA LYS A 343 -21.41 -24.33 -9.66
C LYS A 343 -21.53 -23.40 -10.84
N GLU A 344 -21.92 -22.14 -10.58
CA GLU A 344 -22.12 -21.14 -11.61
C GLU A 344 -21.15 -19.97 -11.44
N PHE A 345 -20.43 -19.63 -12.51
CA PHE A 345 -19.46 -18.55 -12.51
C PHE A 345 -19.66 -17.68 -13.76
N SER A 346 -19.83 -16.37 -13.56
CA SER A 346 -19.91 -15.40 -14.65
C SER A 346 -19.49 -14.02 -14.15
N VAL A 347 -18.19 -13.73 -14.26
CA VAL A 347 -17.62 -12.42 -13.93
C VAL A 347 -17.00 -11.82 -15.20
N ALA A 348 -17.32 -10.56 -15.48
CA ALA A 348 -16.80 -9.84 -16.63
C ALA A 348 -15.80 -8.77 -16.16
N SER A 349 -14.58 -8.83 -16.68
CA SER A 349 -13.53 -7.82 -16.52
C SER A 349 -12.67 -7.80 -17.79
N GLU A 350 -12.08 -6.64 -18.11
CA GLU A 350 -11.09 -6.47 -19.19
C GLU A 350 -9.65 -6.48 -18.65
N GLU A 351 -9.47 -6.37 -17.32
CA GLU A 351 -8.17 -6.24 -16.67
C GLU A 351 -7.71 -7.55 -16.00
N MET A 352 -8.48 -8.64 -16.11
CA MET A 352 -8.18 -9.90 -15.42
C MET A 352 -6.86 -10.50 -15.89
N ILE A 353 -5.95 -10.73 -14.95
CA ILE A 353 -4.61 -11.32 -15.15
C ILE A 353 -4.56 -12.72 -14.53
N VAL A 354 -5.15 -12.88 -13.34
CA VAL A 354 -5.15 -14.14 -12.58
C VAL A 354 -6.58 -14.56 -12.24
N LEU A 355 -6.92 -15.80 -12.57
CA LEU A 355 -8.16 -16.45 -12.18
C LEU A 355 -7.86 -17.80 -11.55
N ASP A 356 -8.20 -17.96 -10.28
CA ASP A 356 -8.11 -19.22 -9.57
C ASP A 356 -9.52 -19.75 -9.25
N LEU A 357 -9.87 -20.86 -9.87
CA LEU A 357 -11.12 -21.60 -9.72
C LEU A 357 -10.86 -23.03 -9.25
N ALA A 358 -9.66 -23.34 -8.75
CA ALA A 358 -9.29 -24.68 -8.35
C ALA A 358 -10.17 -25.20 -7.19
N ALA A 359 -10.41 -26.50 -7.17
CA ALA A 359 -11.24 -27.19 -6.19
C ALA A 359 -12.67 -26.61 -6.06
N THR A 360 -13.24 -26.13 -7.17
CA THR A 360 -14.65 -25.71 -7.28
C THR A 360 -15.51 -26.79 -7.94
N ALA A 361 -16.84 -26.64 -7.87
CA ALA A 361 -17.79 -27.56 -8.50
C ALA A 361 -18.33 -27.07 -9.86
N ILE A 362 -17.61 -26.13 -10.48
CA ILE A 362 -18.00 -25.55 -11.78
C ILE A 362 -18.02 -26.64 -12.85
N ARG A 363 -19.00 -26.53 -13.75
CA ARG A 363 -19.18 -27.48 -14.86
C ARG A 363 -18.71 -26.93 -16.19
N GLU A 364 -18.76 -25.61 -16.34
CA GLU A 364 -18.39 -24.91 -17.55
C GLU A 364 -17.82 -23.54 -17.18
N LEU A 365 -16.90 -23.05 -18.00
CA LEU A 365 -16.36 -21.69 -17.90
C LEU A 365 -16.99 -20.82 -18.98
N PRO A 366 -17.41 -19.58 -18.68
CA PRO A 366 -17.90 -18.68 -19.72
C PRO A 366 -16.83 -18.48 -20.79
N SER A 367 -17.23 -18.48 -22.06
CA SER A 367 -16.31 -18.43 -23.20
C SER A 367 -15.33 -17.27 -23.11
N SER A 368 -15.76 -16.12 -22.55
CA SER A 368 -14.96 -14.93 -22.33
C SER A 368 -13.65 -15.17 -21.57
N VAL A 369 -13.57 -16.18 -20.69
CA VAL A 369 -12.33 -16.53 -19.97
C VAL A 369 -11.22 -16.91 -20.96
N TRP A 370 -11.58 -17.66 -21.99
CA TRP A 370 -10.62 -18.18 -22.97
C TRP A 370 -10.20 -17.13 -24.01
N TYR A 371 -11.05 -16.14 -24.29
CA TYR A 371 -10.76 -15.02 -25.21
C TYR A 371 -10.15 -13.80 -24.50
N HIS A 372 -9.86 -13.89 -23.20
CA HIS A 372 -9.39 -12.75 -22.41
C HIS A 372 -7.97 -12.33 -22.83
N THR A 373 -7.80 -11.06 -23.20
CA THR A 373 -6.56 -10.54 -23.80
C THR A 373 -5.43 -10.27 -22.82
N LYS A 374 -5.73 -10.26 -21.51
CA LYS A 374 -4.74 -10.02 -20.42
C LYS A 374 -4.61 -11.17 -19.42
N LEU A 375 -5.43 -12.22 -19.53
CA LEU A 375 -5.41 -13.32 -18.57
C LEU A 375 -4.13 -14.13 -18.83
N THR A 376 -3.24 -14.21 -17.86
CA THR A 376 -1.95 -14.92 -17.98
C THR A 376 -1.93 -16.22 -17.18
N SER A 377 -2.68 -16.29 -16.08
CA SER A 377 -2.71 -17.45 -15.19
C SER A 377 -4.14 -17.90 -14.91
N LEU A 378 -4.41 -19.19 -15.16
CA LEU A 378 -5.69 -19.85 -14.89
C LEU A 378 -5.45 -21.13 -14.10
N ALA A 379 -5.97 -21.20 -12.88
CA ALA A 379 -5.91 -22.40 -12.04
C ALA A 379 -7.28 -23.10 -11.98
N LEU A 380 -7.27 -24.37 -12.37
CA LEU A 380 -8.45 -25.25 -12.43
C LEU A 380 -8.15 -26.62 -11.80
N SER A 381 -7.11 -26.72 -10.98
CA SER A 381 -6.74 -27.98 -10.32
C SER A 381 -7.91 -28.54 -9.50
N CYS A 382 -8.05 -29.86 -9.42
CA CYS A 382 -9.14 -30.56 -8.72
C CYS A 382 -10.57 -30.22 -9.22
N CYS A 383 -10.75 -29.60 -10.41
CA CYS A 383 -12.06 -29.30 -10.98
C CYS A 383 -12.67 -30.52 -11.69
N ASN A 384 -13.05 -31.53 -10.91
CA ASN A 384 -13.47 -32.83 -11.44
C ASN A 384 -14.79 -32.85 -12.21
N ASN A 385 -15.59 -31.78 -12.19
CA ASN A 385 -16.85 -31.69 -12.94
C ASN A 385 -16.75 -30.80 -14.18
N LEU A 386 -15.58 -30.20 -14.44
CA LEU A 386 -15.42 -29.20 -15.48
C LEU A 386 -15.31 -29.85 -16.85
N ASN A 387 -16.27 -29.55 -17.73
CA ASN A 387 -16.18 -29.87 -19.14
C ASN A 387 -15.44 -28.74 -19.87
N ILE A 388 -14.11 -28.90 -20.01
CA ILE A 388 -13.22 -27.93 -20.64
C ILE A 388 -13.54 -27.73 -22.13
N VAL A 389 -14.02 -28.77 -22.82
CA VAL A 389 -14.27 -28.78 -24.27
C VAL A 389 -15.64 -28.22 -24.64
N GLY A 390 -16.56 -28.14 -23.67
CA GLY A 390 -17.98 -27.85 -23.88
C GLY A 390 -18.30 -26.53 -24.57
N ASN A 391 -17.35 -25.58 -24.59
CA ASN A 391 -17.52 -24.27 -25.20
C ASN A 391 -16.65 -24.10 -26.43
N LYS A 392 -17.05 -24.72 -27.57
CA LYS A 392 -16.57 -24.44 -28.94
C LYS A 392 -15.22 -23.70 -29.00
N LEU A 393 -14.16 -24.33 -28.51
CA LEU A 393 -12.78 -23.87 -28.72
C LEU A 393 -12.35 -24.03 -30.19
N SER A 394 -13.24 -24.54 -31.04
CA SER A 394 -13.01 -24.87 -32.43
C SER A 394 -12.97 -23.63 -33.33
N ASN A 395 -11.81 -23.47 -33.99
CA ASN A 395 -11.55 -22.80 -35.27
C ASN A 395 -11.14 -21.32 -35.28
N ASP A 396 -10.88 -20.65 -34.14
CA ASP A 396 -10.31 -19.30 -34.17
C ASP A 396 -8.85 -19.29 -33.65
N PRO A 397 -7.85 -19.28 -34.55
CA PRO A 397 -6.45 -19.30 -34.17
C PRO A 397 -6.02 -17.93 -33.62
N GLY A 398 -6.03 -17.77 -32.29
CA GLY A 398 -5.53 -16.56 -31.65
C GLY A 398 -6.11 -16.26 -30.27
N MET A 399 -6.56 -17.27 -29.52
CA MET A 399 -7.25 -17.05 -28.25
C MET A 399 -6.29 -16.69 -27.11
N GLY A 400 -6.49 -15.48 -26.57
CA GLY A 400 -6.05 -15.07 -25.24
C GLY A 400 -4.54 -14.97 -25.00
N SER A 401 -4.17 -14.32 -23.90
CA SER A 401 -2.78 -14.16 -23.45
C SER A 401 -2.34 -15.23 -22.44
N LEU A 402 -3.04 -16.36 -22.36
CA LEU A 402 -2.89 -17.32 -21.27
C LEU A 402 -1.55 -18.05 -21.39
N THR A 403 -0.65 -17.79 -20.44
CA THR A 403 0.70 -18.37 -20.41
C THR A 403 0.83 -19.54 -19.44
N GLU A 404 0.00 -19.59 -18.40
CA GLU A 404 0.06 -20.57 -17.33
C GLU A 404 -1.33 -21.18 -17.07
N LEU A 405 -1.42 -22.51 -17.14
CA LEU A 405 -2.65 -23.26 -16.91
C LEU A 405 -2.38 -24.44 -15.95
N ASP A 406 -3.10 -24.46 -14.84
CA ASP A 406 -3.07 -25.57 -13.89
C ASP A 406 -4.32 -26.45 -14.00
N LEU A 407 -4.12 -27.70 -14.41
CA LEU A 407 -5.13 -28.74 -14.54
C LEU A 407 -4.83 -29.95 -13.64
N SER A 408 -3.90 -29.81 -12.69
CA SER A 408 -3.49 -30.91 -11.82
C SER A 408 -4.67 -31.49 -11.05
N TRP A 409 -4.62 -32.80 -10.78
CA TRP A 409 -5.66 -33.54 -10.07
C TRP A 409 -7.05 -33.51 -10.73
N CYS A 410 -7.18 -33.05 -11.97
CA CYS A 410 -8.40 -33.20 -12.75
C CYS A 410 -8.48 -34.62 -13.29
N THR A 411 -9.51 -35.36 -12.87
CA THR A 411 -9.68 -36.76 -13.28
C THR A 411 -10.32 -36.89 -14.65
N GLN A 412 -11.26 -36.02 -15.05
CA GLN A 412 -12.01 -36.16 -16.32
C GLN A 412 -11.26 -35.70 -17.59
N LEU A 413 -9.93 -35.65 -17.57
CA LEU A 413 -9.13 -35.23 -18.72
C LEU A 413 -8.71 -36.44 -19.56
N ASP A 414 -9.01 -36.39 -20.85
CA ASP A 414 -8.51 -37.33 -21.84
C ASP A 414 -7.69 -36.62 -22.94
N ALA A 415 -7.06 -37.42 -23.81
CA ALA A 415 -6.22 -36.90 -24.89
C ALA A 415 -6.98 -36.01 -25.89
N SER A 416 -8.28 -36.27 -26.11
CA SER A 416 -9.10 -35.48 -27.03
C SER A 416 -9.38 -34.10 -26.44
N ASN A 417 -9.76 -34.05 -25.16
CA ASN A 417 -10.02 -32.79 -24.46
C ASN A 417 -8.77 -31.91 -24.40
N MET A 418 -7.63 -32.52 -24.15
CA MET A 418 -6.34 -31.84 -24.13
C MET A 418 -5.92 -31.34 -25.52
N TRP A 419 -6.16 -32.11 -26.58
CA TRP A 419 -5.86 -31.70 -27.95
C TRP A 419 -6.55 -30.36 -28.30
N PHE A 420 -7.86 -30.27 -28.06
CA PHE A 420 -8.63 -29.06 -28.37
C PHE A 420 -8.19 -27.86 -27.53
N LEU A 421 -7.84 -28.06 -26.26
CA LEU A 421 -7.36 -26.99 -25.40
C LEU A 421 -6.02 -26.43 -25.92
N LEU A 422 -5.07 -27.31 -26.27
CA LEU A 422 -3.74 -26.90 -26.73
C LEU A 422 -3.75 -26.30 -28.13
N ASP A 423 -4.65 -26.74 -29.00
CA ASP A 423 -4.80 -26.15 -30.34
C ASP A 423 -5.34 -24.71 -30.25
N GLY A 424 -6.24 -24.45 -29.30
CA GLY A 424 -6.84 -23.14 -29.05
C GLY A 424 -5.91 -22.16 -28.32
N ILE A 425 -5.16 -22.61 -27.30
CA ILE A 425 -4.36 -21.75 -26.42
C ILE A 425 -2.87 -21.81 -26.80
N ARG A 426 -2.53 -21.17 -27.93
CA ARG A 426 -1.16 -21.17 -28.48
C ARG A 426 -0.15 -20.30 -27.71
N SER A 427 -0.62 -19.47 -26.78
CA SER A 427 0.20 -18.62 -25.92
C SER A 427 0.71 -19.34 -24.66
N LEU A 428 0.29 -20.58 -24.43
CA LEU A 428 0.62 -21.35 -23.24
C LEU A 428 2.11 -21.70 -23.21
N THR A 429 2.73 -21.50 -22.05
CA THR A 429 4.16 -21.79 -21.79
C THR A 429 4.36 -22.73 -20.61
N ARG A 430 3.38 -22.79 -19.70
CA ARG A 430 3.39 -23.70 -18.54
C ARG A 430 2.05 -24.39 -18.42
N LEU A 431 2.11 -25.71 -18.38
CA LEU A 431 0.96 -26.57 -18.21
C LEU A 431 1.23 -27.57 -17.09
N ASN A 432 0.42 -27.54 -16.04
CA ASN A 432 0.49 -28.50 -14.94
C ASN A 432 -0.59 -29.58 -15.11
N LEU A 433 -0.17 -30.84 -15.31
CA LEU A 433 -1.02 -32.02 -15.41
C LEU A 433 -0.72 -33.05 -14.32
N THR A 434 -0.11 -32.61 -13.21
CA THR A 434 0.28 -33.51 -12.11
C THR A 434 -0.94 -34.24 -11.58
N SER A 435 -0.84 -35.56 -11.38
CA SER A 435 -1.90 -36.40 -10.82
C SER A 435 -3.22 -36.44 -11.61
N CYS A 436 -3.21 -36.20 -12.93
CA CYS A 436 -4.34 -36.48 -13.83
C CYS A 436 -4.43 -37.99 -14.14
N CYS A 437 -5.12 -38.74 -13.30
CA CYS A 437 -5.08 -40.21 -13.34
C CYS A 437 -5.73 -40.87 -14.57
N ASP A 438 -6.72 -40.21 -15.21
CA ASP A 438 -7.41 -40.80 -16.37
C ASP A 438 -6.77 -40.40 -17.71
N LEU A 439 -5.74 -39.53 -17.69
CA LEU A 439 -5.02 -39.11 -18.87
C LEU A 439 -4.03 -40.21 -19.31
N GLN A 440 -4.48 -41.07 -20.23
CA GLN A 440 -3.70 -42.23 -20.68
C GLN A 440 -2.54 -41.86 -21.62
N ALA A 441 -2.64 -40.75 -22.34
CA ALA A 441 -1.61 -40.26 -23.25
C ALA A 441 -1.69 -38.72 -23.36
N LEU A 442 -0.56 -38.09 -23.65
CA LEU A 442 -0.52 -36.67 -24.01
C LEU A 442 -0.92 -36.51 -25.49
N PRO A 443 -1.60 -35.40 -25.85
CA PRO A 443 -1.96 -35.14 -27.24
C PRO A 443 -0.73 -34.78 -28.10
N ASP A 444 -0.78 -35.09 -29.39
CA ASP A 444 0.40 -34.94 -30.27
C ASP A 444 0.84 -33.48 -30.51
N ASN A 445 -0.02 -32.49 -30.20
CA ASN A 445 0.28 -31.06 -30.31
C ASN A 445 0.92 -30.46 -29.04
N ILE A 446 1.20 -31.29 -28.02
CA ILE A 446 1.90 -30.85 -26.79
C ILE A 446 3.28 -30.25 -27.07
N GLY A 447 3.94 -30.63 -28.18
CA GLY A 447 5.26 -30.10 -28.57
C GLY A 447 5.25 -28.62 -29.00
N ASN A 448 4.08 -27.98 -29.07
CA ASN A 448 3.96 -26.56 -29.41
C ASN A 448 4.09 -25.62 -28.19
N LEU A 449 4.26 -26.17 -26.98
CA LEU A 449 4.42 -25.47 -25.70
C LEU A 449 5.85 -24.95 -25.45
#